data_AF-A0A661VZ56-F1
#
_entry.id   AF-A0A661VZ56-F1
#
_cell.length_a   1.000
_cell.length_b   1.000
_cell.length_c   1.000
_cell.angle_alpha   90.00
_cell.angle_beta   90.00
_cell.angle_gamma   90.00
#
_symmetry.space_group_name_H-M   'P 1'
#
loop_
_entity.id
_entity.type
_entity.pdbx_description
1 polymer ?
#
loop_
_entity_poly.entity_id
_entity_poly.type
_entity_poly.pdbx_seq_one_letter_code
_entity_poly.pdbx_strand_id
1 'polypeptide(L)' 'MADTRTSTRKVGLALSGGGARGLAHIGVLKVLEREGIPIDYLAGTSMGG' A
#
# COMPACT_ATOMS: atom_id res chain seq x y z
N MET A 1 29.52 15.74 12.39
CA MET A 1 29.15 14.52 11.64
C MET A 1 27.78 14.11 12.15
N ALA A 2 26.72 14.62 11.52
CA ALA A 2 25.35 14.49 12.02
C ALA A 2 24.74 13.16 11.57
N ASP A 3 24.35 12.35 12.55
CA ASP A 3 23.59 11.12 12.41
C ASP A 3 22.25 11.42 11.71
N THR A 4 22.16 11.05 10.43
CA THR A 4 20.92 11.18 9.67
C THR A 4 20.05 9.98 10.06
N ARG A 5 19.23 10.17 11.10
CA ARG A 5 18.19 9.22 11.53
C ARG A 5 17.38 8.80 10.29
N THR A 6 17.73 7.65 9.74
CA THR A 6 16.92 6.99 8.73
C THR A 6 15.78 6.35 9.49
N SER A 7 14.78 7.15 9.85
CA SER A 7 13.50 6.56 10.23
C SER A 7 13.05 5.76 9.01
N THR A 8 13.02 4.44 9.09
CA THR A 8 12.41 3.58 8.08
C THR A 8 11.05 4.19 7.74
N ARG A 9 10.93 4.81 6.56
CA ARG A 9 9.69 5.49 6.18
C ARG A 9 8.66 4.41 5.97
N LYS A 10 7.65 4.39 6.83
CA LYS A 10 6.57 3.42 6.72
C LYS A 10 5.63 3.84 5.60
N VAL A 11 5.19 2.89 4.81
CA VAL A 11 4.30 3.09 3.66
C VAL A 11 2.91 2.57 4.03
N GLY A 12 1.90 3.44 3.96
CA GLY A 12 0.50 3.08 4.12
C GLY A 12 -0.24 3.14 2.79
N LEU A 13 -1.01 2.11 2.46
CA LEU A 13 -1.85 2.04 1.27
C LEU A 13 -3.33 2.13 1.66
N ALA A 14 -4.02 3.15 1.16
CA ALA A 14 -5.45 3.35 1.37
C ALA A 14 -6.24 2.96 0.10
N LEU A 15 -7.04 1.91 0.21
CA LEU A 15 -7.90 1.38 -0.83
C LEU A 15 -9.33 1.91 -0.67
N SER A 16 -9.76 2.74 -1.62
CA SER A 16 -11.14 3.24 -1.67
C SER A 16 -12.12 2.11 -1.98
N GLY A 17 -13.36 2.25 -1.51
CA GLY A 17 -14.43 1.29 -1.80
C GLY A 17 -14.79 1.24 -3.28
N GLY A 18 -14.98 0.02 -3.81
CA GLY A 18 -15.17 -0.20 -5.25
C GLY A 18 -16.24 -1.23 -5.65
N GLY A 19 -16.91 -1.86 -4.68
CA GLY A 19 -17.85 -2.98 -4.95
C GLY A 19 -17.17 -4.10 -5.74
N ALA A 20 -17.83 -4.64 -6.75
CA ALA A 20 -17.27 -5.68 -7.64
C ALA A 20 -15.98 -5.25 -8.37
N ARG A 21 -15.72 -3.94 -8.53
CA ARG A 21 -14.50 -3.42 -9.16
C ARG A 21 -13.32 -3.33 -8.20
N GLY A 22 -13.50 -3.62 -6.90
CA GLY A 22 -12.43 -3.66 -5.91
C GLY A 22 -11.33 -4.68 -6.25
N LEU A 23 -11.64 -5.71 -7.06
CA LEU A 23 -10.65 -6.66 -7.57
C LEU A 23 -9.51 -6.00 -8.37
N ALA A 24 -9.73 -4.81 -8.93
CA ALA A 24 -8.67 -4.06 -9.60
C ALA A 24 -7.51 -3.70 -8.66
N HIS A 25 -7.77 -3.57 -7.35
CA HIS A 25 -6.75 -3.27 -6.34
C HIS A 25 -5.71 -4.39 -6.23
N ILE A 26 -6.06 -5.64 -6.54
CA ILE A 26 -5.12 -6.77 -6.60
C ILE A 26 -4.02 -6.50 -7.64
N GLY A 27 -4.35 -5.89 -8.77
CA GLY A 27 -3.38 -5.52 -9.79
C GLY A 27 -2.37 -4.50 -9.28
N VAL A 28 -2.82 -3.53 -8.50
CA VAL A 28 -1.96 -2.52 -7.86
C VAL A 28 -1.01 -3.19 -6.86
N LEU A 29 -1.51 -4.09 -6.00
CA LEU A 29 -0.67 -4.82 -5.04
C LEU A 29 0.42 -5.64 -5.73
N LYS A 30 0.10 -6.33 -6.83
CA LYS A 30 1.09 -7.11 -7.61
C LYS A 30 2.18 -6.24 -8.22
N VAL A 31 1.85 -5.04 -8.68
CA VAL A 31 2.84 -4.09 -9.20
C VAL A 31 3.74 -3.58 -8.08
N LEU A 32 3.15 -3.20 -6.94
CA LEU A 32 3.93 -2.73 -5.78
C LEU A 32 4.91 -3.80 -5.27
N GLU A 33 4.47 -5.06 -5.23
CA GLU A 33 5.32 -6.21 -4.91
C GLU A 33 6.45 -6.39 -5.93
N ARG A 34 6.13 -6.35 -7.24
CA ARG A 34 7.12 -6.48 -8.32
C ARG A 34 8.18 -5.38 -8.30
N GLU A 35 7.78 -4.14 -7.97
CA GLU A 35 8.69 -2.99 -7.88
C GLU A 35 9.44 -2.94 -6.54
N GLY A 36 9.22 -3.89 -5.64
CA GLY A 36 9.90 -3.94 -4.34
C GLY A 36 9.50 -2.79 -3.41
N ILE A 37 8.27 -2.29 -3.51
CA ILE A 37 7.73 -1.24 -2.66
C ILE A 37 7.03 -1.91 -1.46
N PRO A 38 7.66 -1.94 -0.27
CA PRO A 38 7.04 -2.56 0.91
C PRO A 38 5.87 -1.71 1.39
N ILE A 39 4.77 -2.36 1.77
CA ILE A 39 3.60 -1.72 2.37
C ILE A 39 3.52 -2.19 3.82
N ASP A 40 3.59 -1.26 4.77
CA ASP A 40 3.54 -1.56 6.20
C ASP A 40 2.11 -1.55 6.74
N TYR A 41 1.22 -0.78 6.10
CA TYR A 41 -0.17 -0.62 6.53
C TYR A 41 -1.11 -0.65 5.32
N LEU A 42 -2.24 -1.34 5.47
CA LEU A 42 -3.34 -1.34 4.51
C LEU A 42 -4.61 -0.83 5.19
N ALA A 43 -5.33 0.07 4.53
CA ALA A 43 -6.63 0.53 4.97
C ALA A 43 -7.62 0.41 3.81
N GLY A 44 -8.69 -0.37 3.99
CA GLY A 44 -9.72 -0.59 2.97
C GLY A 44 -11.09 -0.14 3.44
N THR A 45 -11.94 0.31 2.52
CA THR A 45 -13.36 0.64 2.83
C THR A 45 -14.29 -0.35 2.11
N SER A 46 -15.12 -1.08 2.86
CA SER A 46 -16.06 -2.08 2.34
C SER A 46 -15.34 -3.12 1.45
N MET A 47 -15.84 -3.42 0.24
CA MET A 47 -15.19 -4.32 -0.73
C MET A 47 -13.88 -3.78 -1.36
N GLY A 48 -13.39 -2.63 -0.91
CA GLY A 48 -12.07 -2.12 -1.32
C GLY A 48 -10.91 -2.65 -0.47
N GLY A 49 -11.18 -3.33 0.65
CA GLY A 49 -10.15 -3.96 1.50
C GLY A 49 -9.76 -5.34 1.03
#